data_AF-A0A7W0G040-F1
#
_entry.id   AF-A0A7W0G040-F1
#
_cell.length_a   1.000
_cell.length_b   1.000
_cell.length_c   1.000
_cell.angle_alpha   90.00
_cell.angle_beta   90.00
_cell.angle_gamma   90.00
#
_symmetry.space_group_name_H-M   'P 1'
#
loop_
_entity.id
_entity.type
_entity.pdbx_description
1 polymer ?
#
loop_
_entity_poly.entity_id
_entity_poly.type
_entity_poly.pdbx_seq_one_letter_code
_entity_poly.pdbx_strand_id
1 'polypeptide(L)'
;MTKRRSRRPDPLASATAVERVLDSLRASLPDVIPRSRKNLVALLNSARGLYARPASDTKRGRPGRFAREDLLRVDSRLRELLARETSIGVRSFVGQYLPILDFPRDVREALERGEVNLFEAHQLARMSARRLGSTEVEARTHRRKLLESHLLKQEPGSRLRLRVMEALGELSEPDLAQTEVAAVGKADELLEADPLDSSHLFFEELRMIGRALREVRPEEITDEDLAEIMPAVDQITLTLQRIVRRRERDRAKRLRI
;
A
#
# COMPACT_ATOMS: atom_id res chain seq x y z
N MET A 1 -3.23 -31.20 2.38
CA MET A 1 -3.69 -29.97 3.06
C MET A 1 -2.48 -29.10 3.37
N THR A 2 -2.33 -27.96 2.70
CA THR A 2 -1.18 -27.07 2.86
C THR A 2 -1.45 -26.14 4.04
N LYS A 3 -0.90 -26.44 5.21
CA LYS A 3 -1.09 -25.63 6.43
C LYS A 3 -0.62 -24.19 6.15
N ARG A 4 -1.54 -23.21 6.21
CA ARG A 4 -1.22 -21.77 6.07
C ARG A 4 -0.10 -21.47 7.07
N ARG A 5 1.03 -20.91 6.62
CA ARG A 5 2.13 -20.48 7.51
C ARG A 5 1.53 -19.62 8.62
N SER A 6 1.90 -19.87 9.88
CA SER A 6 1.54 -18.99 11.00
C SER A 6 1.94 -17.58 10.63
N ARG A 7 0.96 -16.68 10.51
CA ARG A 7 1.26 -15.30 10.16
C ARG A 7 1.95 -14.66 11.34
N ARG A 8 3.08 -14.00 11.09
CA ARG A 8 3.69 -13.15 12.09
C ARG A 8 2.68 -12.02 12.38
N PRO A 9 2.34 -11.77 13.65
CA PRO A 9 1.45 -10.68 13.99
C PRO A 9 2.10 -9.36 13.51
N ASP A 10 1.32 -8.59 12.76
CA ASP A 10 1.71 -7.26 12.30
C ASP A 10 1.30 -6.24 13.37
N PRO A 11 2.25 -5.53 13.98
CA PRO A 11 1.98 -4.66 15.13
C PRO A 11 1.05 -3.49 14.80
N LEU A 12 0.93 -3.10 13.52
CA LEU A 12 0.05 -2.01 13.10
C LEU A 12 -1.22 -2.49 12.40
N ALA A 13 -1.47 -3.79 12.30
CA ALA A 13 -2.67 -4.36 11.70
C ALA A 13 -3.91 -4.29 12.62
N SER A 14 -4.10 -3.18 13.33
CA SER A 14 -5.31 -2.89 14.12
C SER A 14 -5.62 -1.40 14.12
N ALA A 15 -6.90 -1.05 14.23
CA ALA A 15 -7.29 0.36 14.29
C ALA A 15 -6.70 1.04 15.54
N THR A 16 -6.69 0.33 16.67
CA THR A 16 -6.15 0.82 17.94
C THR A 16 -4.66 1.16 17.83
N ALA A 17 -3.86 0.31 17.17
CA ALA A 17 -2.43 0.58 17.00
C ALA A 17 -2.19 1.82 16.12
N VAL A 18 -2.94 1.96 15.02
CA VAL A 18 -2.88 3.14 14.15
C VAL A 18 -3.28 4.41 14.91
N GLU A 19 -4.35 4.37 15.71
CA GLU A 19 -4.79 5.51 16.53
C GLU A 19 -3.72 5.93 17.55
N ARG A 20 -3.06 4.99 18.22
CA ARG A 20 -1.96 5.31 19.15
C ARG A 20 -0.82 6.07 18.49
N VAL A 21 -0.44 5.71 17.27
CA VAL A 21 0.57 6.45 16.50
C VAL A 21 0.10 7.87 16.21
N LEU A 22 -1.17 8.04 15.81
CA LEU A 22 -1.75 9.37 15.54
C LEU A 22 -1.86 10.23 16.80
N ASP A 23 -2.21 9.65 17.94
CA ASP A 23 -2.31 10.37 19.21
C ASP A 23 -0.94 10.76 19.73
N SER A 24 0.06 9.89 19.59
CA SER A 24 1.46 10.21 19.90
C SER A 24 2.01 11.33 19.01
N LEU A 25 1.63 11.33 17.72
CA LEU A 25 1.98 12.39 16.78
C LEU A 25 1.31 13.72 17.17
N ARG A 26 0.01 13.71 17.50
CA ARG A 26 -0.73 14.89 17.99
C ARG A 26 -0.12 15.47 19.25
N ALA A 27 0.23 14.61 20.22
CA ALA A 27 0.83 15.03 21.47
C ALA A 27 2.23 15.65 21.25
N SER A 28 2.97 15.16 20.26
CA SER A 28 4.33 15.65 19.96
C SER A 28 4.35 16.96 19.17
N LEU A 29 3.32 17.23 18.36
CA LEU A 29 3.24 18.39 17.47
C LEU A 29 1.85 19.06 17.54
N PRO A 30 1.41 19.54 18.72
CA PRO A 30 0.04 20.02 18.92
C PRO A 30 -0.32 21.24 18.06
N ASP A 31 0.66 22.09 17.74
CA ASP A 31 0.45 23.32 16.96
C ASP A 31 0.42 23.08 15.45
N VAL A 32 0.98 21.95 14.99
CA VAL A 32 1.05 21.60 13.57
C VAL A 32 -0.06 20.63 13.19
N ILE A 33 -0.39 19.68 14.07
CA ILE A 33 -1.31 18.60 13.77
C ILE A 33 -2.77 19.06 13.88
N PRO A 34 -3.57 19.00 12.80
CA PRO A 34 -4.96 19.41 12.83
C PRO A 34 -5.80 18.51 13.75
N ARG A 35 -6.67 19.14 14.55
CA ARG A 35 -7.66 18.42 15.37
C ARG A 35 -8.69 17.64 14.52
N SER A 36 -9.05 18.17 13.36
CA SER A 36 -9.98 17.51 12.44
C SER A 36 -9.33 16.32 11.75
N ARG A 37 -9.94 15.13 11.86
CA ARG A 37 -9.48 13.89 11.19
C ARG A 37 -9.31 14.07 9.68
N LYS A 38 -10.24 14.75 9.01
CA LYS A 38 -10.15 15.03 7.57
C LYS A 38 -8.89 15.85 7.21
N ASN A 39 -8.57 16.86 8.02
CA ASN A 39 -7.39 17.69 7.79
C ASN A 39 -6.08 16.95 8.16
N LEU A 40 -6.10 16.12 9.21
CA LEU A 40 -4.98 15.25 9.55
C LEU A 40 -4.67 14.28 8.40
N VAL A 41 -5.68 13.58 7.87
CA VAL A 41 -5.50 12.67 6.73
C VAL A 41 -4.95 13.41 5.51
N ALA A 42 -5.42 14.62 5.23
CA ALA A 42 -4.89 15.45 4.14
C ALA A 42 -3.42 15.87 4.36
N LEU A 43 -3.06 16.23 5.59
CA LEU A 43 -1.69 16.57 5.98
C LEU A 43 -0.76 15.37 5.82
N LEU A 44 -1.15 14.21 6.35
CA LEU A 44 -0.38 12.97 6.25
C LEU A 44 -0.20 12.51 4.80
N ASN A 45 -1.23 12.63 3.96
CA ASN A 45 -1.12 12.36 2.53
C ASN A 45 -0.17 13.34 1.81
N SER A 46 -0.11 14.59 2.28
CA SER A 46 0.86 15.56 1.76
C SER A 46 2.29 15.21 2.20
N ALA A 47 2.48 14.79 3.46
CA ALA A 47 3.77 14.30 3.97
C ALA A 47 4.24 13.03 3.24
N ARG A 48 3.31 12.11 2.92
CA ARG A 48 3.57 10.93 2.08
C ARG A 48 4.18 11.27 0.72
N GLY A 49 3.81 12.43 0.16
CA GLY A 49 4.29 12.94 -1.12
C GLY A 49 5.50 13.88 -1.03
N LEU A 50 6.03 14.15 0.16
CA LEU A 50 6.99 15.24 0.40
C LEU A 50 8.25 15.17 -0.47
N TYR A 51 8.75 13.96 -0.73
CA TYR A 51 9.97 13.72 -1.51
C TYR A 51 9.69 13.35 -2.97
N ALA A 52 8.43 13.31 -3.39
CA ALA A 52 8.13 13.29 -4.81
C ALA A 52 8.43 14.68 -5.39
N ARG A 53 9.09 14.75 -6.55
CA ARG A 53 9.41 16.03 -7.22
C ARG A 53 8.18 16.93 -7.24
N PRO A 54 8.20 18.08 -6.56
CA PRO A 54 7.03 18.93 -6.48
C PRO A 54 6.81 19.65 -7.80
N ALA A 55 5.55 19.86 -8.17
CA ALA A 55 5.22 20.69 -9.34
C ALA A 55 5.77 22.12 -9.21
N SER A 56 6.05 22.59 -7.99
CA SER A 56 6.69 23.89 -7.74
C SER A 56 8.12 24.00 -8.28
N ASP A 57 8.86 22.90 -8.47
CA ASP A 57 10.17 22.93 -9.14
C ASP A 57 10.02 23.34 -10.62
N THR A 58 8.82 23.15 -11.19
CA THR A 58 8.50 23.59 -12.55
C THR A 58 7.89 25.00 -12.60
N LYS A 59 7.77 25.70 -11.45
CA LYS A 59 7.04 26.98 -11.29
C LYS A 59 5.60 26.96 -11.83
N ARG A 60 5.02 25.77 -12.04
CA ARG A 60 3.65 25.58 -12.50
C ARG A 60 2.82 24.88 -11.42
N GLY A 61 1.66 25.45 -11.11
CA GLY A 61 0.68 24.85 -10.20
C GLY A 61 0.34 25.70 -8.98
N ARG A 62 -0.71 25.27 -8.27
CA ARG A 62 -1.18 25.91 -7.03
C ARG A 62 -0.20 25.61 -5.90
N PRO A 63 0.14 26.58 -5.03
CA PRO A 63 0.94 26.31 -3.84
C PRO A 63 0.27 25.22 -2.99
N GLY A 64 1.10 24.36 -2.40
CA GLY A 64 0.65 23.28 -1.52
C GLY A 64 -0.17 23.82 -0.35
N ARG A 65 -1.17 23.06 0.10
CA ARG A 65 -2.05 23.46 1.20
C ARG A 65 -1.31 23.66 2.53
N PHE A 66 -0.22 22.92 2.73
CA PHE A 66 0.55 22.89 3.97
C PHE A 66 1.97 23.40 3.70
N ALA A 67 2.55 24.11 4.66
CA ALA A 67 3.92 24.59 4.57
C ALA A 67 4.91 23.41 4.53
N ARG A 68 5.96 23.50 3.72
CA ARG A 68 6.96 22.43 3.58
C ARG A 68 7.68 22.13 4.90
N GLU A 69 7.94 23.16 5.71
CA GLU A 69 8.56 23.03 7.03
C GLU A 69 7.71 22.18 7.97
N ASP A 70 6.40 22.40 8.01
CA ASP A 70 5.46 21.58 8.78
C ASP A 70 5.45 20.13 8.28
N LEU A 71 5.46 19.92 6.97
CA LEU A 71 5.51 18.58 6.39
C LEU A 71 6.80 17.83 6.78
N LEU A 72 7.95 18.52 6.79
CA LEU A 72 9.23 17.94 7.23
C LEU A 72 9.21 17.58 8.72
N ARG A 73 8.64 18.45 9.56
CA ARG A 73 8.49 18.19 11.01
C ARG A 73 7.59 16.97 11.26
N VAL A 74 6.47 16.88 10.55
CA VAL A 74 5.53 15.76 10.64
C VAL A 74 6.19 14.47 10.17
N ASP A 75 6.88 14.48 9.03
CA ASP A 75 7.56 13.30 8.49
C ASP A 75 8.66 12.80 9.44
N SER A 76 9.56 13.69 9.88
CA SER A 76 10.62 13.37 10.83
C SER A 76 10.06 12.75 12.11
N ARG A 77 9.05 13.39 12.72
CA ARG A 77 8.47 12.87 13.97
C ARG A 77 7.75 11.53 13.78
N LEU A 78 7.06 11.36 12.66
CA LEU A 78 6.38 10.11 12.36
C LEU A 78 7.37 8.97 12.09
N ARG A 79 8.51 9.24 11.44
CA ARG A 79 9.60 8.25 11.31
C ARG A 79 10.12 7.79 12.68
N GLU A 80 10.38 8.72 13.59
CA GLU A 80 10.84 8.40 14.94
C GLU A 80 9.84 7.54 15.71
N LEU A 81 8.54 7.84 15.60
CA LEU A 81 7.49 7.06 16.25
C LEU A 81 7.40 5.65 15.66
N LEU A 82 7.43 5.52 14.33
CA LEU A 82 7.33 4.23 13.66
C LEU A 82 8.56 3.34 13.89
N ALA A 83 9.76 3.92 13.91
CA ALA A 83 11.01 3.20 14.10
C ALA A 83 11.15 2.55 15.49
N ARG A 84 10.44 3.05 16.51
CA ARG A 84 10.46 2.46 17.87
C ARG A 84 9.80 1.10 17.95
N GLU A 85 8.76 0.88 17.15
CA GLU A 85 7.89 -0.30 17.28
C GLU A 85 7.89 -1.16 16.00
N THR A 86 8.35 -0.61 14.88
CA THR A 86 8.17 -1.23 13.55
C THR A 86 9.32 -0.89 12.60
N SER A 87 9.40 -1.64 11.50
CA SER A 87 10.25 -1.30 10.35
C SER A 87 9.46 -0.60 9.23
N ILE A 88 8.31 0.01 9.55
CA ILE A 88 7.38 0.55 8.55
C ILE A 88 7.72 2.02 8.30
N GLY A 89 7.95 2.38 7.03
CA GLY A 89 8.18 3.77 6.64
C GLY A 89 6.90 4.61 6.67
N VAL A 90 7.06 5.94 6.77
CA VAL A 90 5.95 6.92 6.79
C VAL A 90 4.99 6.71 5.61
N ARG A 91 5.52 6.50 4.41
CA ARG A 91 4.69 6.34 3.22
C ARG A 91 3.86 5.06 3.26
N SER A 92 4.43 3.95 3.70
CA SER A 92 3.68 2.71 3.93
C SER A 92 2.64 2.88 5.03
N PHE A 93 2.99 3.53 6.14
CA PHE A 93 2.03 3.85 7.21
C PHE A 93 0.82 4.62 6.67
N VAL A 94 1.05 5.73 5.97
CA VAL A 94 -0.02 6.57 5.43
C VAL A 94 -0.80 5.86 4.31
N GLY A 95 -0.11 5.11 3.44
CA GLY A 95 -0.74 4.45 2.29
C GLY A 95 -1.48 3.16 2.62
N GLN A 96 -1.02 2.39 3.62
CA GLN A 96 -1.53 1.04 3.89
C GLN A 96 -2.16 0.89 5.26
N TYR A 97 -1.68 1.59 6.28
CA TYR A 97 -2.14 1.39 7.66
C TYR A 97 -3.18 2.42 8.09
N LEU A 98 -2.98 3.70 7.73
CA LEU A 98 -3.95 4.75 7.99
C LEU A 98 -5.38 4.42 7.48
N PRO A 99 -5.56 3.80 6.30
CA PRO A 99 -6.89 3.41 5.80
C PRO A 99 -7.63 2.39 6.68
N ILE A 100 -6.93 1.64 7.55
CA ILE A 100 -7.56 0.69 8.48
C ILE A 100 -8.63 1.39 9.31
N LEU A 101 -8.44 2.67 9.66
CA LEU A 101 -9.40 3.43 10.45
C LEU A 101 -10.73 3.65 9.73
N ASP A 102 -10.75 3.57 8.39
CA ASP A 102 -11.92 3.76 7.54
C ASP A 102 -12.49 2.43 7.01
N PHE A 103 -11.84 1.30 7.31
CA PHE A 103 -12.35 -0.01 6.89
C PHE A 103 -13.71 -0.32 7.53
N PRO A 104 -14.58 -1.08 6.82
CA PRO A 104 -15.78 -1.62 7.43
C PRO A 104 -15.47 -2.45 8.67
N ARG A 105 -16.35 -2.39 9.67
CA ARG A 105 -16.13 -3.02 10.99
C ARG A 105 -15.83 -4.52 10.87
N ASP A 106 -16.56 -5.23 10.02
CA ASP A 106 -16.37 -6.67 9.76
C ASP A 106 -14.97 -6.99 9.17
N VAL A 107 -14.42 -6.08 8.37
CA VAL A 107 -13.07 -6.23 7.79
C VAL A 107 -11.99 -5.97 8.85
N ARG A 108 -12.17 -4.94 9.69
CA ARG A 108 -11.24 -4.66 10.80
C ARG A 108 -11.16 -5.81 11.78
N GLU A 109 -12.32 -6.34 12.18
CA GLU A 109 -12.38 -7.48 13.11
C GLU A 109 -11.70 -8.72 12.52
N ALA A 110 -11.87 -8.99 11.22
CA ALA A 110 -11.19 -10.10 10.55
C ALA A 110 -9.65 -9.90 10.48
N LEU A 111 -9.20 -8.65 10.28
CA LEU A 111 -7.79 -8.30 10.27
C LEU A 111 -7.16 -8.46 11.66
N GLU A 112 -7.82 -7.96 12.71
CA GLU A 112 -7.37 -8.04 14.10
C GLU A 112 -7.32 -9.49 14.61
N ARG A 113 -8.24 -10.35 14.16
CA ARG A 113 -8.19 -11.80 14.44
C ARG A 113 -7.15 -12.56 13.60
N GLY A 114 -6.48 -11.90 12.65
CA GLY A 114 -5.50 -12.52 11.75
C GLY A 114 -6.09 -13.45 10.69
N GLU A 115 -7.42 -13.43 10.49
CA GLU A 115 -8.14 -14.22 9.47
C GLU A 115 -7.75 -13.76 8.07
N VAL A 116 -7.56 -12.45 7.91
CA VAL A 116 -7.03 -11.80 6.71
C VAL A 116 -5.72 -11.06 7.04
N ASN A 117 -4.84 -10.91 6.05
CA ASN A 117 -3.69 -10.00 6.17
C ASN A 117 -4.09 -8.60 5.68
N LEU A 118 -3.19 -7.63 5.83
CA LEU A 118 -3.47 -6.23 5.45
C LEU A 118 -3.88 -6.08 3.99
N PHE A 119 -3.20 -6.77 3.07
CA PHE A 119 -3.54 -6.76 1.64
C PHE A 119 -4.97 -7.28 1.38
N GLU A 120 -5.31 -8.44 1.96
CA GLU A 120 -6.64 -9.05 1.84
C GLU A 120 -7.73 -8.13 2.43
N ALA A 121 -7.43 -7.48 3.56
CA ALA A 121 -8.32 -6.50 4.19
C ALA A 121 -8.56 -5.28 3.30
N HIS A 122 -7.51 -4.74 2.66
CA HIS A 122 -7.67 -3.66 1.66
C HIS A 122 -8.61 -4.06 0.54
N GLN A 123 -8.45 -5.27 -0.02
CA GLN A 123 -9.33 -5.73 -1.09
C GLN A 123 -10.79 -5.82 -0.62
N LEU A 124 -11.05 -6.39 0.55
CA LEU A 124 -12.41 -6.49 1.09
C LEU A 124 -13.01 -5.10 1.43
N ALA A 125 -12.20 -4.17 1.92
CA ALA A 125 -12.64 -2.82 2.27
C ALA A 125 -13.15 -2.01 1.06
N ARG A 126 -12.70 -2.35 -0.15
CA ARG A 126 -13.20 -1.74 -1.41
C ARG A 126 -14.68 -2.04 -1.66
N MET A 127 -15.18 -3.18 -1.17
CA MET A 127 -16.59 -3.59 -1.31
C MET A 127 -17.51 -2.82 -0.36
N SER A 128 -17.58 -1.51 -0.52
CA SER A 128 -18.48 -0.62 0.22
C SER A 128 -19.87 -0.59 -0.40
N ALA A 129 -20.90 -0.28 0.40
CA ALA A 129 -22.28 -0.04 -0.06
C ALA A 129 -22.33 0.84 -1.32
N ARG A 130 -21.61 1.97 -1.28
CA ARG A 130 -21.53 2.92 -2.38
C ARG A 130 -20.94 2.32 -3.66
N ARG A 131 -19.85 1.55 -3.56
CA ARG A 131 -19.18 0.97 -4.74
C ARG A 131 -19.94 -0.20 -5.33
N LEU A 132 -20.72 -0.91 -4.52
CA LEU A 132 -21.59 -2.00 -4.96
C LEU A 132 -22.98 -1.53 -5.39
N GLY A 133 -23.31 -0.24 -5.25
CA GLY A 133 -24.66 0.26 -5.51
C GLY A 133 -25.73 -0.39 -4.62
N SER A 134 -25.38 -0.77 -3.39
CA SER A 134 -26.23 -1.56 -2.48
C SER A 134 -26.27 -0.94 -1.07
N THR A 135 -27.05 -1.54 -0.17
CA THR A 135 -27.07 -1.16 1.26
C THR A 135 -25.84 -1.69 2.01
N GLU A 136 -25.52 -1.10 3.17
CA GLU A 136 -24.38 -1.59 3.97
C GLU A 136 -24.57 -3.01 4.49
N VAL A 137 -25.81 -3.44 4.72
CA VAL A 137 -26.14 -4.81 5.13
C VAL A 137 -25.84 -5.80 3.99
N GLU A 138 -26.20 -5.47 2.76
CA GLU A 138 -25.91 -6.27 1.58
C GLU A 138 -24.41 -6.31 1.30
N ALA A 139 -23.73 -5.16 1.32
CA ALA A 139 -22.28 -5.08 1.13
C ALA A 139 -21.53 -5.93 2.16
N ARG A 140 -21.92 -5.87 3.45
CA ARG A 140 -21.38 -6.74 4.51
C ARG A 140 -21.63 -8.22 4.22
N THR A 141 -22.82 -8.57 3.75
CA THR A 141 -23.16 -9.96 3.40
C THR A 141 -22.30 -10.47 2.25
N HIS A 142 -22.08 -9.65 1.22
CA HIS A 142 -21.18 -9.96 0.11
C HIS A 142 -19.72 -10.15 0.59
N ARG A 143 -19.19 -9.22 1.40
CA ARG A 143 -17.84 -9.33 1.97
C ARG A 143 -17.68 -10.62 2.78
N ARG A 144 -18.66 -10.93 3.64
CA ARG A 144 -18.64 -12.15 4.47
C ARG A 144 -18.62 -13.43 3.62
N LYS A 145 -19.52 -13.56 2.64
CA LYS A 145 -19.56 -14.74 1.74
C LYS A 145 -18.23 -14.93 1.00
N LEU A 146 -17.64 -13.83 0.54
CA LEU A 146 -16.38 -13.84 -0.19
C LEU A 146 -15.22 -14.25 0.73
N LEU A 147 -15.19 -13.70 1.96
CA LEU A 147 -14.21 -14.07 2.99
C LEU A 147 -14.33 -15.55 3.38
N GLU A 148 -15.53 -16.06 3.66
CA GLU A 148 -15.76 -17.47 4.02
C GLU A 148 -15.25 -18.42 2.93
N SER A 149 -15.59 -18.13 1.66
CA SER A 149 -15.09 -18.88 0.51
C SER A 149 -13.57 -18.84 0.40
N HIS A 150 -12.96 -17.67 0.62
CA HIS A 150 -11.51 -17.48 0.61
C HIS A 150 -10.81 -18.29 1.70
N LEU A 151 -11.34 -18.27 2.93
CA LEU A 151 -10.80 -19.01 4.06
C LEU A 151 -10.94 -20.52 3.88
N LEU A 152 -12.09 -20.98 3.38
CA LEU A 152 -12.36 -22.39 3.13
C LEU A 152 -11.44 -22.97 2.05
N LYS A 153 -11.23 -22.23 0.96
CA LYS A 153 -10.37 -22.66 -0.16
C LYS A 153 -8.88 -22.41 0.08
N GLN A 154 -8.53 -21.65 1.13
CA GLN A 154 -7.17 -21.23 1.46
C GLN A 154 -6.44 -20.60 0.24
N GLU A 155 -7.16 -19.80 -0.51
CA GLU A 155 -6.67 -19.22 -1.75
C GLU A 155 -5.61 -18.14 -1.49
N PRO A 156 -4.69 -17.87 -2.44
CA PRO A 156 -3.80 -16.73 -2.34
C PRO A 156 -4.60 -15.43 -2.47
N GLY A 157 -4.16 -14.37 -1.79
CA GLY A 157 -4.84 -13.06 -1.82
C GLY A 157 -5.03 -12.48 -3.23
N SER A 158 -4.22 -12.87 -4.22
CA SER A 158 -4.44 -12.46 -5.62
C SER A 158 -5.76 -12.98 -6.20
N ARG A 159 -6.23 -14.15 -5.77
CA ARG A 159 -7.56 -14.68 -6.15
C ARG A 159 -8.68 -13.89 -5.48
N LEU A 160 -8.49 -13.50 -4.22
CA LEU A 160 -9.40 -12.61 -3.51
C LEU A 160 -9.55 -11.28 -4.24
N ARG A 161 -8.43 -10.66 -4.64
CA ARG A 161 -8.42 -9.43 -5.46
C ARG A 161 -9.24 -9.61 -6.75
N LEU A 162 -9.02 -10.68 -7.51
CA LEU A 162 -9.75 -10.91 -8.76
C LEU A 162 -11.26 -11.02 -8.52
N ARG A 163 -11.71 -11.75 -7.50
CA ARG A 163 -13.13 -11.86 -7.14
C ARG A 163 -13.73 -10.53 -6.68
N VAL A 164 -12.95 -9.71 -5.97
CA VAL A 164 -13.37 -8.36 -5.58
C VAL A 164 -13.51 -7.48 -6.81
N MET A 165 -12.54 -7.51 -7.73
CA MET A 165 -12.61 -6.75 -9.00
C MET A 165 -13.83 -7.18 -9.83
N GLU A 166 -14.07 -8.49 -9.93
CA GLU A 166 -15.27 -9.04 -10.59
C GLU A 166 -16.55 -8.53 -9.95
N ALA A 167 -16.67 -8.60 -8.62
CA ALA A 167 -17.84 -8.12 -7.89
C ALA A 167 -18.06 -6.59 -8.02
N LEU A 168 -16.99 -5.83 -8.26
CA LEU A 168 -17.03 -4.39 -8.50
C LEU A 168 -17.21 -4.02 -9.98
N GLY A 169 -17.23 -5.00 -10.90
CA GLY A 169 -17.33 -4.75 -12.34
C GLY A 169 -16.06 -4.17 -12.97
N GLU A 170 -14.91 -4.35 -12.34
CA GLU A 170 -13.61 -3.76 -12.77
C GLU A 170 -12.80 -4.70 -13.69
N LEU A 171 -13.32 -5.88 -13.99
CA LEU A 171 -12.73 -6.76 -14.99
C LEU A 171 -13.24 -6.33 -16.37
N SER A 172 -12.55 -5.38 -17.01
CA SER A 172 -12.72 -5.12 -18.43
C SER A 172 -12.07 -6.24 -19.25
N GLU A 173 -12.79 -6.79 -20.23
CA GLU A 173 -12.19 -7.65 -21.25
C GLU A 173 -11.18 -6.81 -22.06
N PRO A 174 -9.95 -7.28 -22.27
CA PRO A 174 -9.01 -6.58 -23.14
C PRO A 174 -9.50 -6.70 -24.58
N ASP A 175 -9.88 -5.57 -25.17
CA ASP A 175 -10.12 -5.45 -26.60
C ASP A 175 -8.81 -5.75 -27.35
N LEU A 176 -8.83 -6.79 -28.19
CA LEU A 176 -7.66 -7.37 -28.86
C LEU A 176 -6.93 -6.36 -29.78
N ALA A 177 -7.58 -5.25 -30.13
CA ALA A 177 -7.03 -4.19 -30.97
C ALA A 177 -6.00 -3.27 -30.28
N GLN A 178 -5.85 -3.31 -28.94
CA GLN A 178 -4.98 -2.35 -28.21
C GLN A 178 -3.59 -2.88 -27.84
N THR A 179 -3.23 -4.09 -28.27
CA THR A 179 -2.02 -4.79 -27.80
C THR A 179 -0.70 -4.12 -28.24
N GLU A 180 -0.71 -3.31 -29.32
CA GLU A 180 0.50 -2.58 -29.77
C GLU A 180 0.63 -1.16 -29.17
N VAL A 181 -0.46 -0.53 -28.72
CA VAL A 181 -0.44 0.77 -28.02
C VAL A 181 -0.18 0.60 -26.52
N ALA A 182 -0.45 -0.58 -25.97
CA ALA A 182 -0.28 -0.94 -24.56
C ALA A 182 1.18 -0.91 -24.04
N ALA A 183 2.18 -0.85 -24.91
CA ALA A 183 3.58 -0.70 -24.47
C ALA A 183 3.91 0.73 -24.00
N VAL A 184 3.24 1.74 -24.57
CA VAL A 184 3.41 3.16 -24.20
C VAL A 184 2.32 3.60 -23.20
N GLY A 185 1.13 3.00 -23.24
CA GLY A 185 0.02 3.26 -22.32
C GLY A 185 0.20 2.74 -20.88
N LYS A 186 1.17 1.87 -20.61
CA LYS A 186 1.47 1.37 -19.25
C LYS A 186 1.97 2.43 -18.26
N ALA A 187 2.32 3.62 -18.74
CA ALA A 187 2.58 4.77 -17.89
C ALA A 187 1.28 5.43 -17.39
N ASP A 188 0.21 5.41 -18.19
CA ASP A 188 -1.10 5.99 -17.88
C ASP A 188 -2.04 5.01 -17.16
N GLU A 189 -1.88 3.69 -17.30
CA GLU A 189 -2.59 2.71 -16.44
C GLU A 189 -2.22 2.82 -14.94
N LEU A 190 -1.17 3.59 -14.59
CA LEU A 190 -0.89 3.96 -13.21
C LEU A 190 -1.76 5.10 -12.69
N LEU A 191 -2.51 5.77 -13.56
CA LEU A 191 -3.52 6.76 -13.19
C LEU A 191 -4.86 6.13 -12.81
N GLU A 192 -5.08 4.84 -13.14
CA GLU A 192 -6.23 4.03 -12.67
C GLU A 192 -5.85 3.00 -11.58
N ALA A 193 -4.65 3.11 -11.00
CA ALA A 193 -4.24 2.21 -9.94
C ALA A 193 -4.94 2.56 -8.62
N ASP A 194 -5.57 1.57 -7.98
CA ASP A 194 -6.14 1.74 -6.64
C ASP A 194 -5.02 2.19 -5.68
N PRO A 195 -5.12 3.39 -5.06
CA PRO A 195 -4.12 3.89 -4.11
C PRO A 195 -3.89 2.97 -2.90
N LEU A 196 -4.80 2.01 -2.67
CA LEU A 196 -4.76 1.00 -1.61
C LEU A 196 -4.16 -0.34 -2.06
N ASP A 197 -3.83 -0.53 -3.35
CA ASP A 197 -3.13 -1.73 -3.81
C ASP A 197 -1.67 -1.69 -3.32
N SER A 198 -1.31 -2.61 -2.43
CA SER A 198 0.06 -2.73 -1.92
C SER A 198 1.10 -2.93 -3.03
N SER A 199 0.68 -3.49 -4.17
CA SER A 199 1.53 -3.66 -5.35
C SER A 199 1.88 -2.31 -5.97
N HIS A 200 0.92 -1.38 -6.03
CA HIS A 200 1.14 -0.03 -6.54
C HIS A 200 2.18 0.71 -5.69
N LEU A 201 2.01 0.68 -4.37
CA LEU A 201 2.96 1.32 -3.46
C LEU A 201 4.38 0.77 -3.63
N PHE A 202 4.54 -0.55 -3.77
CA PHE A 202 5.86 -1.14 -4.02
C PHE A 202 6.53 -0.59 -5.29
N PHE A 203 5.80 -0.46 -6.40
CA PHE A 203 6.34 0.12 -7.64
C PHE A 203 6.62 1.62 -7.52
N GLU A 204 5.82 2.37 -6.76
CA GLU A 204 6.11 3.77 -6.46
C GLU A 204 7.42 3.94 -5.69
N GLU A 205 7.69 3.10 -4.69
CA GLU A 205 8.96 3.13 -3.94
C GLU A 205 10.14 2.79 -4.85
N LEU A 206 10.04 1.76 -5.70
CA LEU A 206 11.10 1.45 -6.66
C LEU A 206 11.38 2.60 -7.63
N ARG A 207 10.35 3.33 -8.07
CA ARG A 207 10.54 4.53 -8.91
C ARG A 207 11.20 5.66 -8.14
N MET A 208 10.87 5.85 -6.87
CA MET A 208 11.54 6.83 -6.02
C MET A 208 13.01 6.49 -5.84
N ILE A 209 13.32 5.24 -5.52
CA ILE A 209 14.70 4.75 -5.43
C ILE A 209 15.41 4.99 -6.77
N GLY A 210 14.81 4.61 -7.89
CA GLY A 210 15.38 4.85 -9.22
C GLY A 210 15.57 6.33 -9.58
N ARG A 211 14.75 7.24 -9.04
CA ARG A 211 14.96 8.69 -9.19
C ARG A 211 16.10 9.19 -8.30
N ALA A 212 16.14 8.77 -7.04
CA ALA A 212 17.19 9.14 -6.10
C ALA A 212 18.57 8.66 -6.61
N LEU A 213 18.66 7.43 -7.12
CA LEU A 213 19.88 6.87 -7.70
C LEU A 213 20.37 7.60 -8.97
N ARG A 214 19.52 8.40 -9.64
CA ARG A 214 19.96 9.24 -10.76
C ARG A 214 20.53 10.58 -10.29
N GLU A 215 20.23 10.98 -9.07
CA GLU A 215 20.65 12.25 -8.48
C GLU A 215 21.91 12.07 -7.64
N VAL A 216 22.05 10.94 -6.95
CA VAL A 216 23.23 10.55 -6.17
C VAL A 216 24.33 10.03 -7.10
N ARG A 217 25.52 10.61 -7.02
CA ARG A 217 26.69 10.13 -7.76
C ARG A 217 27.38 8.97 -7.02
N PRO A 218 28.04 8.03 -7.71
CA PRO A 218 28.74 6.94 -7.05
C PRO A 218 29.76 7.40 -6.00
N GLU A 219 30.43 8.53 -6.24
CA GLU A 219 31.45 9.09 -5.34
C GLU A 219 30.87 9.72 -4.07
N GLU A 220 29.55 9.95 -4.03
CA GLU A 220 28.83 10.52 -2.88
C GLU A 220 28.34 9.43 -1.92
N ILE A 221 28.46 8.15 -2.29
CA ILE A 221 28.03 7.02 -1.48
C ILE A 221 29.17 6.60 -0.56
N THR A 222 28.96 6.71 0.75
CA THR A 222 29.96 6.29 1.73
C THR A 222 29.91 4.79 1.99
N ASP A 223 30.98 4.23 2.56
CA ASP A 223 31.01 2.83 2.99
C ASP A 223 29.93 2.51 4.04
N GLU A 224 29.58 3.50 4.87
CA GLU A 224 28.49 3.40 5.86
C GLU A 224 27.12 3.29 5.16
N ASP A 225 26.87 4.12 4.15
CA ASP A 225 25.65 4.03 3.33
C ASP A 225 25.54 2.67 2.61
N LEU A 226 26.66 2.18 2.07
CA LEU A 226 26.70 0.85 1.43
C LEU A 226 26.42 -0.26 2.43
N ALA A 227 26.99 -0.19 3.64
CA ALA A 227 26.75 -1.17 4.69
C ALA A 227 25.27 -1.22 5.13
N GLU A 228 24.57 -0.09 5.09
CA GLU A 228 23.14 -0.02 5.40
C GLU A 228 22.25 -0.50 4.24
N ILE A 229 22.57 -0.10 3.01
CA ILE A 229 21.71 -0.32 1.83
C ILE A 229 21.87 -1.73 1.23
N MET A 230 23.10 -2.25 1.16
CA MET A 230 23.39 -3.52 0.48
C MET A 230 22.59 -4.71 1.03
N PRO A 231 22.43 -4.88 2.36
CA PRO A 231 21.59 -5.96 2.90
C PRO A 231 20.13 -5.89 2.42
N ALA A 232 19.57 -4.69 2.28
CA ALA A 232 18.20 -4.50 1.78
C ALA A 232 18.10 -4.84 0.29
N VAL A 233 19.07 -4.41 -0.51
CA VAL A 233 19.16 -4.73 -1.94
C VAL A 233 19.27 -6.24 -2.17
N ASP A 234 20.09 -6.93 -1.39
CA ASP A 234 20.23 -8.38 -1.46
C ASP A 234 18.91 -9.09 -1.12
N GLN A 235 18.22 -8.65 -0.07
CA GLN A 235 16.91 -9.21 0.30
C GLN A 235 15.86 -9.00 -0.80
N ILE A 236 15.83 -7.82 -1.42
CA ILE A 236 14.95 -7.54 -2.55
C ILE A 236 15.30 -8.46 -3.72
N THR A 237 16.59 -8.56 -4.07
CA THR A 237 17.08 -9.39 -5.18
C THR A 237 16.70 -10.86 -4.99
N LEU A 238 16.98 -11.43 -3.82
CA LEU A 238 16.61 -12.82 -3.48
C LEU A 238 15.10 -13.05 -3.53
N THR A 239 14.31 -12.05 -3.14
CA THR A 239 12.85 -12.13 -3.20
C THR A 239 12.34 -12.10 -4.63
N LEU A 240 12.88 -11.21 -5.47
CA LEU A 240 12.54 -11.13 -6.89
C LEU A 240 12.94 -12.40 -7.64
N GLN A 241 14.14 -12.92 -7.40
CA GLN A 241 14.59 -14.19 -8.01
C GLN A 241 13.67 -15.36 -7.64
N ARG A 242 13.19 -15.44 -6.39
CA ARG A 242 12.20 -16.45 -5.98
C ARG A 242 10.88 -16.30 -6.75
N ILE A 243 10.42 -15.07 -6.99
CA ILE A 243 9.21 -14.80 -7.78
C ILE A 243 9.40 -15.22 -9.24
N VAL A 244 10.53 -14.89 -9.85
CA VAL A 244 10.87 -15.27 -11.24
C VAL A 244 10.90 -16.79 -11.39
N ARG A 245 11.64 -17.49 -10.52
CA ARG A 245 11.71 -18.96 -10.53
C ARG A 245 10.35 -19.62 -10.34
N ARG A 246 9.48 -19.05 -9.49
CA ARG A 246 8.10 -19.54 -9.34
C ARG A 246 7.32 -19.39 -10.65
N ARG A 247 7.41 -18.23 -11.31
CA ARG A 247 6.74 -17.96 -12.59
C ARG A 247 7.20 -18.91 -13.70
N GLU A 248 8.50 -19.16 -13.79
CA GLU A 248 9.08 -20.13 -14.74
C GLU A 248 8.54 -21.54 -14.52
N ARG A 249 8.49 -21.99 -13.25
CA ARG A 249 7.90 -23.29 -12.90
C ARG A 249 6.42 -23.38 -13.27
N ASP A 250 5.65 -22.33 -13.00
CA ASP A 250 4.22 -22.30 -13.34
C ASP A 250 4.00 -22.30 -14.85
N ARG A 251 4.86 -21.61 -15.61
CA ARG A 251 4.85 -21.63 -17.08
C ARG A 251 5.21 -23.01 -17.63
N ALA A 252 6.25 -23.65 -17.09
CA ALA A 252 6.65 -25.00 -17.47
C ALA A 252 5.58 -26.06 -17.19
N LYS A 253 4.81 -25.90 -16.11
CA LYS A 253 3.66 -26.79 -15.80
C LYS A 253 2.51 -26.63 -16.79
N ARG A 254 2.23 -25.41 -17.25
CA ARG A 254 1.17 -25.14 -18.23
C ARG A 254 1.49 -25.65 -19.64
N LEU A 255 2.77 -25.79 -19.97
CA LEU A 255 3.24 -26.32 -21.27
C LEU A 255 3.36 -27.85 -21.31
N ARG A 256 3.13 -28.53 -20.17
CA ARG A 256 3.16 -30.01 -20.05
C ARG A 256 1.76 -30.62 -19.92
N ILE A 257 0.72 -29.81 -20.06
CA ILE A 257 -0.70 -30.21 -20.21
C ILE A 257 -1.06 -29.96 -21.67
#